data_AF-A0A174JEE6-F1
#
_entry.id   AF-A0A174JEE6-F1
#
_cell.length_a   1.000
_cell.length_b   1.000
_cell.length_c   1.000
_cell.angle_alpha   90.00
_cell.angle_beta   90.00
_cell.angle_gamma   90.00
#
_symmetry.space_group_name_H-M   'P 1'
#
loop_
_entity.id
_entity.type
_entity.pdbx_description
1 polymer ?
#
loop_
_entity_poly.entity_id
_entity_poly.type
_entity_poly.pdbx_seq_one_letter_code
_entity_poly.pdbx_strand_id
1 'polypeptide(L)'
;MDYTEWKLTDVGEKRVEAFIRECKAKRKEVLDAKIDTACHTHIPTKALILADINCGEDLTEDGYRSVWGVTDNYDLSIFLEYDVDIVEE
;
A
#
# COMPACT_ATOMS: atom_id res chain seq x y z
N MET A 1 11.34 4.54 23.94
CA MET A 1 10.71 4.62 22.61
C MET A 1 10.17 3.25 22.40
N ASP A 2 8.90 3.05 22.72
CA ASP A 2 8.21 1.80 22.44
C ASP A 2 8.09 1.71 20.92
N TYR A 3 8.90 0.84 20.32
CA TYR A 3 8.71 0.47 18.93
C TYR A 3 7.55 -0.51 18.94
N THR A 4 6.36 -0.02 18.60
CA THR A 4 5.23 -0.92 18.36
C THR A 4 5.53 -1.63 17.05
N GLU A 5 5.96 -2.89 17.15
CA GLU A 5 6.12 -3.73 15.98
C GLU A 5 4.74 -4.16 15.49
N TRP A 6 4.44 -3.82 14.25
CA TRP A 6 3.18 -4.19 13.60
C TRP A 6 3.45 -5.26 12.57
N LYS A 7 2.54 -6.24 12.48
CA LYS A 7 2.53 -7.25 11.42
C LYS A 7 1.22 -7.27 10.66
N LEU A 8 1.32 -7.66 9.39
CA LEU A 8 0.15 -7.95 8.56
C LEU A 8 -0.42 -9.31 8.95
N THR A 9 -1.74 -9.39 9.06
CA THR A 9 -2.47 -10.65 9.14
C THR A 9 -2.54 -11.29 7.75
N ASP A 10 -3.01 -12.53 7.65
CA ASP A 10 -3.30 -13.18 6.36
C ASP A 10 -4.30 -12.37 5.50
N VAL A 11 -5.23 -11.67 6.15
CA VAL A 11 -6.19 -10.79 5.48
C VAL A 11 -5.48 -9.54 4.97
N GLY A 12 -4.67 -8.89 5.80
CA GLY A 12 -3.88 -7.72 5.42
C GLY A 12 -2.90 -8.03 4.28
N GLU A 13 -2.21 -9.16 4.32
CA GLU A 13 -1.33 -9.61 3.23
C GLU A 13 -2.12 -9.76 1.92
N LYS A 14 -3.27 -10.43 1.94
CA LYS A 14 -4.12 -10.58 0.74
C LYS A 14 -4.59 -9.24 0.20
N ARG A 15 -4.91 -8.28 1.08
CA ARG A 15 -5.39 -6.94 0.72
C ARG A 15 -4.27 -6.12 0.08
N VAL A 16 -3.08 -6.15 0.68
CA VAL A 16 -1.85 -5.56 0.12
C VAL A 16 -1.48 -6.20 -1.21
N GLU A 17 -1.52 -7.52 -1.32
CA GLU A 17 -1.24 -8.23 -2.58
C GLU A 17 -2.25 -7.88 -3.67
N ALA A 18 -3.54 -7.82 -3.34
CA ALA A 18 -4.60 -7.41 -4.26
C ALA A 18 -4.38 -5.98 -4.73
N PHE A 19 -4.05 -5.07 -3.82
CA PHE A 19 -3.72 -3.67 -4.13
C PHE A 19 -2.51 -3.57 -5.06
N ILE A 20 -1.39 -4.24 -4.76
CA ILE A 20 -0.19 -4.25 -5.60
C ILE A 20 -0.52 -4.83 -6.98
N ARG A 21 -1.36 -5.86 -7.06
CA ARG A 21 -1.80 -6.46 -8.31
C ARG A 21 -2.65 -5.49 -9.13
N GLU A 22 -3.55 -4.75 -8.49
CA GLU A 22 -4.37 -3.72 -9.11
C GLU A 22 -3.49 -2.58 -9.64
N CYS A 23 -2.56 -2.07 -8.83
CA CYS A 23 -1.56 -1.09 -9.24
C CYS A 23 -0.79 -1.55 -10.49
N LYS A 24 -0.29 -2.80 -10.49
CA LYS A 24 0.44 -3.37 -11.63
C LYS A 24 -0.44 -3.52 -12.87
N ALA A 25 -1.68 -3.97 -12.70
CA ALA A 25 -2.63 -4.12 -13.79
C ALA A 25 -2.96 -2.76 -14.41
N LYS A 26 -3.32 -1.78 -13.59
CA LYS A 26 -3.67 -0.43 -14.02
C LYS A 26 -2.50 0.26 -14.72
N ARG A 27 -1.30 0.20 -14.12
CA ARG A 27 -0.08 0.71 -14.76
C ARG A 27 0.14 0.07 -16.12
N LYS A 28 -0.03 -1.25 -16.24
CA LYS A 28 0.13 -1.95 -17.51
C LYS A 28 -0.92 -1.49 -18.54
N GLU A 29 -2.19 -1.38 -18.17
CA GLU A 29 -3.25 -0.91 -19.06
C GLU A 29 -3.01 0.51 -19.56
N VAL A 30 -2.60 1.41 -18.67
CA VAL A 30 -2.37 2.82 -18.99
C VAL A 30 -1.14 3.01 -19.87
N LEU A 31 -0.05 2.28 -19.60
CA LEU A 31 1.17 2.28 -20.42
C LEU A 31 0.91 1.64 -21.80
N ASP A 32 0.16 0.55 -21.85
CA ASP A 32 -0.22 -0.13 -23.11
C ASP A 32 -1.08 0.78 -23.99
N ALA A 33 -2.04 1.48 -23.37
CA ALA A 33 -2.89 2.47 -24.03
C ALA A 33 -2.15 3.80 -24.36
N LYS A 34 -0.91 3.98 -23.89
CA LYS A 34 -0.13 5.24 -24.00
C LYS A 34 -0.88 6.48 -23.48
N ILE A 35 -1.76 6.29 -22.49
CA ILE A 35 -2.59 7.35 -21.92
C ILE A 35 -1.79 8.18 -20.91
N ASP A 36 -0.87 7.54 -20.18
CA ASP A 36 -0.07 8.16 -19.13
C ASP A 36 1.34 7.55 -19.11
N THR A 37 2.24 8.20 -18.37
CA THR A 37 3.55 7.64 -18.06
C THR A 37 3.59 7.12 -16.62
N ALA A 38 4.59 6.30 -16.34
CA ALA A 38 4.89 5.86 -14.98
C ALA A 38 6.37 6.11 -14.68
N CYS A 39 6.88 7.24 -15.17
CA CYS A 39 8.31 7.54 -15.20
C CYS A 39 8.80 8.00 -13.82
N HIS A 40 7.94 8.67 -13.03
CA HIS A 40 8.29 9.16 -11.71
C HIS A 40 7.55 8.45 -10.57
N THR A 41 6.79 7.40 -10.85
CA THR A 41 6.00 6.70 -9.83
C THR A 41 6.50 5.28 -9.61
N HIS A 42 6.42 4.79 -8.36
CA HIS A 42 6.81 3.44 -7.97
C HIS A 42 5.66 2.74 -7.25
N ILE A 43 5.37 1.52 -7.69
CA ILE A 43 4.37 0.68 -7.01
C ILE A 43 4.98 0.20 -5.68
N PRO A 44 4.25 0.33 -4.55
CA PRO A 44 4.72 -0.16 -3.26
C PRO A 44 4.97 -1.66 -3.26
N THR A 45 5.76 -2.10 -2.29
CA THR A 45 5.86 -3.52 -1.92
C THR A 45 5.30 -3.72 -0.53
N LYS A 46 4.92 -4.95 -0.20
CA LYS A 46 4.43 -5.28 1.14
C LYS A 46 5.40 -4.90 2.24
N ALA A 47 6.71 -5.06 1.99
CA ALA A 47 7.76 -4.69 2.94
C ALA A 47 7.86 -3.18 3.16
N LEU A 48 7.63 -2.38 2.11
CA LEU A 48 7.57 -0.91 2.21
C LEU A 48 6.39 -0.49 3.08
N ILE A 49 5.19 -1.00 2.77
CA ILE A 49 3.98 -0.71 3.55
C ILE A 49 4.17 -1.12 5.02
N LEU A 50 4.73 -2.31 5.25
CA LEU A 50 5.02 -2.78 6.60
C LEU A 50 6.03 -1.89 7.33
N ALA A 51 7.09 -1.44 6.64
CA ALA A 51 8.07 -0.52 7.22
C ALA A 51 7.45 0.84 7.57
N ASP A 52 6.55 1.35 6.73
CA ASP A 52 5.78 2.57 6.93
C ASP A 52 4.94 2.49 8.23
N ILE A 53 4.18 1.40 8.37
CA ILE A 53 3.37 1.09 9.55
C ILE A 53 4.26 1.00 10.80
N ASN A 54 5.39 0.30 10.71
CA ASN A 54 6.35 0.16 11.82
C ASN A 54 7.06 1.48 12.15
N CYS A 55 7.20 2.39 11.19
CA CYS A 55 7.68 3.75 11.42
C CYS A 55 6.61 4.68 11.99
N GLY A 56 5.35 4.24 12.02
CA GLY A 56 4.21 5.06 12.40
C GLY A 56 3.84 6.12 11.35
N GLU A 57 4.29 5.96 10.10
CA GLU A 57 3.82 6.78 8.99
C GLU A 57 2.42 6.35 8.58
N ASP A 58 1.57 7.31 8.22
CA ASP A 58 0.21 7.05 7.70
C ASP A 58 -0.70 6.22 8.64
N LEU A 59 -0.34 6.11 9.93
CA LEU A 59 -1.19 5.54 10.97
C LEU A 59 -2.27 6.54 11.39
N THR A 60 -3.50 6.05 11.38
CA THR A 60 -4.71 6.77 11.78
C THR A 60 -5.36 6.07 12.98
N GLU A 61 -6.47 6.64 13.47
CA GLU A 61 -7.23 6.11 14.61
C GLU A 61 -7.80 4.70 14.33
N ASP A 62 -8.18 4.43 13.08
CA ASP A 62 -8.83 3.17 12.66
C ASP A 62 -7.84 2.15 12.05
N GLY A 63 -6.61 2.57 11.75
CA GLY A 63 -5.63 1.70 11.07
C GLY A 63 -4.62 2.48 10.24
N TYR A 64 -3.97 1.79 9.30
CA TYR A 64 -3.03 2.39 8.36
C TYR A 64 -3.74 2.81 7.07
N ARG A 65 -3.55 4.06 6.65
CA ARG A 65 -4.07 4.61 5.39
C ARG A 65 -2.98 5.32 4.62
N SER A 66 -2.54 4.72 3.53
CA SER A 66 -1.53 5.34 2.67
C SER A 66 -1.99 5.44 1.21
N VAL A 67 -1.48 6.44 0.52
CA VAL A 67 -1.80 6.75 -0.88
C VAL A 67 -0.57 6.52 -1.73
N TRP A 68 -0.69 5.65 -2.73
CA TRP A 68 0.41 5.25 -3.58
C TRP A 68 0.15 5.64 -5.04
N GLY A 69 1.12 6.33 -5.64
CA GLY A 69 1.10 6.67 -7.05
C GLY A 69 1.28 5.43 -7.92
N VAL A 70 0.25 5.09 -8.71
CA VAL A 70 0.27 3.96 -9.65
C VAL A 70 0.85 4.39 -10.99
N THR A 71 0.42 5.53 -11.49
CA THR A 71 0.93 6.21 -12.68
C THR A 71 1.14 7.69 -12.38
N ASP A 72 1.78 8.44 -13.27
CA ASP A 72 2.07 9.87 -13.07
C ASP A 72 0.78 10.71 -12.84
N ASN A 73 -0.38 10.24 -13.31
CA ASN A 73 -1.68 10.88 -13.16
C ASN A 73 -2.76 9.98 -12.49
N TYR A 74 -2.37 8.90 -11.81
CA TYR A 74 -3.31 8.02 -11.10
C TYR A 74 -2.73 7.48 -9.81
N ASP A 75 -3.40 7.79 -8.69
CA ASP A 75 -3.11 7.28 -7.36
C ASP A 75 -4.18 6.28 -6.89
N LEU A 76 -3.75 5.32 -6.08
CA LEU A 76 -4.62 4.38 -5.37
C LEU A 76 -4.30 4.47 -3.88
N SER A 77 -5.35 4.43 -3.06
CA SER A 77 -5.20 4.37 -1.60
C SER A 77 -5.43 2.96 -1.10
N ILE A 78 -4.63 2.56 -0.11
CA ILE A 78 -4.81 1.34 0.64
C ILE A 78 -5.23 1.68 2.06
N PHE A 79 -6.18 0.91 2.59
CA PHE A 79 -6.62 1.00 3.97
C PHE A 79 -6.50 -0.37 4.62
N LEU A 80 -5.80 -0.42 5.75
CA LEU A 80 -5.59 -1.60 6.57
C LEU A 80 -6.07 -1.30 7.98
N GLU A 81 -7.07 -2.03 8.44
CA GLU A 81 -7.72 -1.85 9.73
C GLU A 81 -6.97 -2.60 10.85
N TYR A 82 -6.92 -2.00 12.05
CA TYR A 82 -6.37 -2.68 13.23
C TYR A 82 -7.19 -3.91 13.61
N ASP A 83 -6.53 -4.94 14.14
CA ASP A 83 -7.13 -6.23 14.53
C ASP A 83 -7.72 -7.06 13.37
N VAL A 84 -7.77 -6.50 12.15
CA VAL A 84 -8.26 -7.18 10.94
C VAL A 84 -7.14 -7.39 9.93
N ASP A 85 -6.53 -6.31 9.46
CA ASP A 85 -5.47 -6.34 8.45
C ASP A 85 -4.08 -6.26 9.09
N ILE A 86 -3.95 -5.48 10.17
CA ILE A 86 -2.70 -5.30 10.92
C ILE A 86 -2.91 -5.56 12.41
N VAL A 87 -1.95 -6.22 13.04
CA VAL A 87 -1.96 -6.54 14.46
C VAL A 87 -0.62 -6.21 15.08
N GLU A 88 -0.61 -5.82 16.35
CA GLU A 88 0.62 -5.66 17.12
C GLU A 88 1.31 -7.02 17.29
N GLU A 89 2.64 -7.06 17.17
CA GLU A 89 3.47 -8.25 17.39
C GLU A 89 3.97 -8.36 18.84
#